data_AF-A0A2D1TW01-F1
#
_entry.id   AF-A0A2D1TW01-F1
#
_cell.length_a   1.000
_cell.length_b   1.000
_cell.length_c   1.000
_cell.angle_alpha   90.00
_cell.angle_beta   90.00
_cell.angle_gamma   90.00
#
_symmetry.space_group_name_H-M   'P 1'
#
loop_
_entity.id
_entity.type
_entity.pdbx_description
1 polymer ?
#
loop_
_entity_poly.entity_id
_entity_poly.type
_entity_poly.pdbx_seq_one_letter_code
_entity_poly.pdbx_strand_id
1 'polypeptide(L)'
;MAEATETALACIREEVERAFLSAPGAVLEAALSRIAPADECARAAAYAAWDSIAHPLGGLGDFEDAVACIAAAQGSAVVAEFPRALAVFFSDNGVVAEGVSQSGQDVTRAVARNMCEGATSACRMAAFAGAEVVPIDVGMARGLEDARMVRANVRRGSGNIAHGPAMSRDGAVRAIEVGIAVACGLARTGVRLLAAGEMGIGNTTTSAAVAAVLIGADGRSLVGRGAGLSDASLARKRDVVERAIDANSPDPADPIDVLSKVGGFDIAAMCGFYLGAAASKAPALLDGVISCTAALCAVRLCPNALGYLVGTHASSEPASQELLRELGIKAPLDAGMHLGEGAGAMAYLPLLDSALRVYRDGKTFTATGMAAYEHFEAGK
;
A
#
# COMPACT_ATOMS: atom_id res chain seq x y z
N MET A 1 21.18 -2.53 14.08
CA MET A 1 20.50 -2.24 12.79
C MET A 1 20.94 -3.20 11.70
N ALA A 2 22.23 -3.28 11.33
CA ALA A 2 22.68 -4.14 10.22
C ALA A 2 22.30 -5.64 10.36
N GLU A 3 22.49 -6.23 11.54
CA GLU A 3 22.17 -7.65 11.80
C GLU A 3 20.65 -7.94 11.79
N ALA A 4 19.84 -6.97 12.28
CA ALA A 4 18.37 -7.07 12.23
C ALA A 4 17.86 -6.99 10.77
N THR A 5 18.44 -6.10 9.97
CA THR A 5 18.15 -5.97 8.54
C THR A 5 18.53 -7.22 7.75
N GLU A 6 19.69 -7.81 8.03
CA GLU A 6 20.13 -9.05 7.38
C GLU A 6 19.20 -10.22 7.73
N THR A 7 18.77 -10.31 8.98
CA THR A 7 17.78 -11.30 9.45
C THR A 7 16.43 -11.11 8.76
N ALA A 8 15.97 -9.85 8.62
CA ALA A 8 14.72 -9.54 7.93
C ALA A 8 14.75 -9.94 6.45
N LEU A 9 15.83 -9.56 5.74
CA LEU A 9 16.01 -9.92 4.33
C LEU A 9 16.11 -11.43 4.13
N ALA A 10 16.77 -12.17 5.04
CA ALA A 10 16.83 -13.63 4.97
C ALA A 10 15.44 -14.27 5.11
N CYS A 11 14.64 -13.81 6.08
CA CYS A 11 13.29 -14.33 6.28
C CYS A 11 12.36 -14.02 5.10
N ILE A 12 12.44 -12.82 4.53
CA ILE A 12 11.68 -12.45 3.34
C ILE A 12 12.08 -13.32 2.14
N ARG A 13 13.38 -13.55 1.93
CA ARG A 13 13.87 -14.42 0.85
C ARG A 13 13.36 -15.85 0.99
N GLU A 14 13.36 -16.39 2.20
CA GLU A 14 12.83 -17.73 2.49
C GLU A 14 11.35 -17.83 2.11
N GLU A 15 10.53 -16.85 2.52
CA GLU A 15 9.10 -16.84 2.19
C GLU A 15 8.86 -16.63 0.69
N VAL A 16 9.65 -15.78 0.02
CA VAL A 16 9.56 -15.58 -1.44
C VAL A 16 9.93 -16.87 -2.18
N GLU A 17 11.03 -17.52 -1.81
CA GLU A 17 11.44 -18.80 -2.40
C GLU A 17 10.36 -19.86 -2.22
N ARG A 18 9.80 -19.97 -1.00
CA ARG A 18 8.67 -20.87 -0.73
C ARG A 18 7.46 -20.56 -1.59
N ALA A 19 7.15 -19.27 -1.81
CA ALA A 19 6.07 -18.89 -2.69
C ALA A 19 6.33 -19.40 -4.11
N PHE A 20 7.49 -19.13 -4.70
CA PHE A 20 7.85 -19.60 -6.04
C PHE A 20 7.82 -21.13 -6.20
N LEU A 21 8.18 -21.89 -5.15
CA LEU A 21 8.15 -23.35 -5.14
C LEU A 21 6.73 -23.92 -4.96
N SER A 22 5.79 -23.13 -4.43
CA SER A 22 4.41 -23.55 -4.23
C SER A 22 3.64 -23.57 -5.55
N ALA A 23 2.62 -24.44 -5.62
CA ALA A 23 1.69 -24.45 -6.74
C ALA A 23 1.05 -23.05 -6.91
N PRO A 24 0.86 -22.55 -8.15
CA PRO A 24 0.24 -21.25 -8.38
C PRO A 24 -1.09 -21.11 -7.64
N GLY A 25 -1.25 -20.05 -6.85
CA GLY A 25 -2.48 -19.76 -6.10
C GLY A 25 -2.50 -20.33 -4.68
N ALA A 26 -1.67 -21.33 -4.36
CA ALA A 26 -1.71 -21.97 -3.05
C ALA A 26 -1.36 -21.02 -1.91
N VAL A 27 -0.43 -20.08 -2.12
CA VAL A 27 -0.07 -19.08 -1.09
C VAL A 27 -1.17 -18.05 -0.94
N LEU A 28 -1.81 -17.65 -2.05
CA LEU A 28 -2.94 -16.73 -2.03
C LEU A 28 -4.13 -17.34 -1.28
N GLU A 29 -4.54 -18.56 -1.62
CA GLU A 29 -5.64 -19.27 -0.96
C GLU A 29 -5.38 -19.41 0.55
N ALA A 30 -4.18 -19.82 0.95
CA ALA A 30 -3.79 -19.95 2.34
C ALA A 30 -3.73 -18.61 3.10
N ALA A 31 -3.43 -17.50 2.41
CA ALA A 31 -3.51 -16.17 3.01
C ALA A 31 -4.97 -15.77 3.22
N LEU A 32 -5.81 -15.87 2.17
CA LEU A 32 -7.22 -15.52 2.21
C LEU A 32 -7.96 -16.28 3.32
N SER A 33 -7.68 -17.57 3.50
CA SER A 33 -8.30 -18.38 4.56
C SER A 33 -7.92 -17.97 5.99
N ARG A 34 -6.84 -17.19 6.16
CA ARG A 34 -6.37 -16.71 7.48
C ARG A 34 -6.85 -15.29 7.81
N ILE A 35 -7.36 -14.54 6.84
CA ILE A 35 -7.82 -13.17 7.05
C ILE A 35 -9.19 -13.20 7.74
N ALA A 36 -9.20 -12.92 9.04
CA ALA A 36 -10.40 -12.74 9.83
C ALA A 36 -10.84 -11.26 9.81
N PRO A 37 -12.09 -10.93 10.19
CA PRO A 37 -12.46 -9.56 10.51
C PRO A 37 -11.55 -8.99 11.61
N ALA A 38 -11.27 -7.68 11.55
CA ALA A 38 -10.58 -6.99 12.63
C ALA A 38 -11.41 -7.03 13.94
N ASP A 39 -10.74 -6.92 15.08
CA ASP A 39 -11.36 -7.08 16.39
C ASP A 39 -12.11 -5.81 16.81
N GLU A 40 -13.43 -5.83 16.65
CA GLU A 40 -14.31 -4.71 17.01
C GLU A 40 -14.40 -4.48 18.53
N CYS A 41 -14.14 -5.49 19.37
CA CYS A 41 -14.03 -5.29 20.80
C CYS A 41 -12.76 -4.50 21.15
N ALA A 42 -11.63 -4.82 20.49
CA ALA A 42 -10.40 -4.05 20.65
C ALA A 42 -10.54 -2.62 20.10
N ARG A 43 -11.26 -2.43 18.99
CA ARG A 43 -11.61 -1.10 18.45
C ARG A 43 -12.40 -0.28 19.46
N ALA A 44 -13.49 -0.84 20.00
CA ALA A 44 -14.32 -0.17 20.98
C ALA A 44 -13.56 0.16 22.27
N ALA A 45 -12.70 -0.77 22.73
CA ALA A 45 -11.84 -0.55 23.89
C ALA A 45 -10.79 0.55 23.63
N ALA A 46 -10.32 0.73 22.40
CA ALA A 46 -9.42 1.82 22.05
C ALA A 46 -10.13 3.19 22.08
N TYR A 47 -11.36 3.28 21.57
CA TYR A 47 -12.15 4.51 21.73
C TYR A 47 -12.47 4.81 23.20
N ALA A 48 -12.80 3.79 24.00
CA ALA A 48 -13.00 3.99 25.44
C ALA A 48 -11.72 4.49 26.14
N ALA A 49 -10.53 4.05 25.69
CA ALA A 49 -9.27 4.57 26.18
C ALA A 49 -9.05 6.04 25.76
N TRP A 50 -9.36 6.40 24.51
CA TRP A 50 -9.35 7.80 24.05
C TRP A 50 -10.26 8.71 24.89
N ASP A 51 -11.49 8.28 25.12
CA ASP A 51 -12.50 9.01 25.89
C ASP A 51 -12.10 9.16 27.37
N SER A 52 -11.21 8.30 27.87
CA SER A 52 -10.71 8.38 29.24
C SER A 52 -9.65 9.46 29.45
N ILE A 53 -8.95 9.87 28.39
CA ILE A 53 -7.88 10.88 28.42
C ILE A 53 -8.50 12.26 28.61
N ALA A 54 -7.91 13.09 29.47
CA ALA A 54 -8.40 14.43 29.84
C ALA A 54 -8.18 15.47 28.72
N HIS A 55 -8.80 15.24 27.56
CA HIS A 55 -8.86 16.10 26.38
C HIS A 55 -10.29 16.10 25.80
N PRO A 56 -10.66 17.03 24.90
CA PRO A 56 -11.96 16.99 24.24
C PRO A 56 -12.18 15.66 23.48
N LEU A 57 -13.40 15.10 23.55
CA LEU A 57 -13.77 13.88 22.81
C LEU A 57 -13.53 14.08 21.31
N GLY A 58 -12.86 13.12 20.66
CA GLY A 58 -12.48 13.23 19.24
C GLY A 58 -11.49 14.36 18.94
N GLY A 59 -10.80 14.90 19.95
CA GLY A 59 -9.92 16.06 19.83
C GLY A 59 -8.72 15.87 18.90
N LEU A 60 -8.34 14.63 18.60
CA LEU A 60 -7.30 14.29 17.63
C LEU A 60 -7.85 13.77 16.28
N GLY A 61 -9.17 13.73 16.11
CA GLY A 61 -9.85 13.43 14.84
C GLY A 61 -9.41 12.10 14.23
N ASP A 62 -9.01 12.12 12.96
CA ASP A 62 -8.66 10.92 12.18
C ASP A 62 -7.46 10.12 12.77
N PHE A 63 -6.66 10.72 13.66
CA PHE A 63 -5.62 9.97 14.37
C PHE A 63 -6.20 9.02 15.43
N GLU A 64 -7.34 9.36 16.03
CA GLU A 64 -8.03 8.45 16.96
C GLU A 64 -8.56 7.23 16.20
N ASP A 65 -9.17 7.47 15.03
CA ASP A 65 -9.64 6.43 14.10
C ASP A 65 -8.49 5.50 13.68
N ALA A 66 -7.31 6.06 13.35
CA ALA A 66 -6.13 5.29 12.97
C ALA A 66 -5.61 4.40 14.11
N VAL A 67 -5.54 4.92 15.35
CA VAL A 67 -5.14 4.13 16.52
C VAL A 67 -6.17 3.04 16.84
N ALA A 68 -7.46 3.34 16.72
CA ALA A 68 -8.53 2.36 16.89
C ALA A 68 -8.47 1.26 15.81
N CYS A 69 -8.11 1.60 14.56
CA CYS A 69 -7.88 0.64 13.50
C CYS A 69 -6.68 -0.27 13.79
N ILE A 70 -5.58 0.29 14.28
CA ILE A 70 -4.40 -0.47 14.69
C ILE A 70 -4.74 -1.43 15.85
N ALA A 71 -5.50 -0.95 16.84
CA ALA A 71 -5.96 -1.77 17.96
C ALA A 71 -6.82 -2.94 17.49
N ALA A 72 -7.76 -2.69 16.57
CA ALA A 72 -8.63 -3.71 15.99
C ALA A 72 -7.83 -4.75 15.20
N ALA A 73 -6.88 -4.30 14.36
CA ALA A 73 -6.02 -5.17 13.58
C ALA A 73 -5.19 -6.11 14.48
N GLN A 74 -4.72 -5.61 15.62
CA GLN A 74 -3.86 -6.34 16.55
C GLN A 74 -4.64 -7.13 17.62
N GLY A 75 -5.96 -6.93 17.75
CA GLY A 75 -6.78 -7.55 18.79
C GLY A 75 -6.48 -7.04 20.20
N SER A 76 -6.03 -5.78 20.33
CA SER A 76 -5.64 -5.20 21.61
C SER A 76 -5.77 -3.68 21.60
N ALA A 77 -6.47 -3.12 22.60
CA ALA A 77 -6.49 -1.68 22.85
C ALA A 77 -5.14 -1.14 23.38
N VAL A 78 -4.26 -2.01 23.86
CA VAL A 78 -2.88 -1.62 24.19
C VAL A 78 -2.07 -1.60 22.91
N VAL A 79 -1.91 -0.40 22.36
CA VAL A 79 -1.15 -0.14 21.13
C VAL A 79 0.26 0.30 21.53
N ALA A 80 1.25 -0.59 21.37
CA ALA A 80 2.66 -0.31 21.67
C ALA A 80 3.35 0.47 20.55
N GLU A 81 4.57 0.97 20.79
CA GLU A 81 5.45 1.33 19.68
C GLU A 81 5.90 0.06 18.94
N PHE A 82 5.84 0.09 17.62
CA PHE A 82 6.06 -1.07 16.77
C PHE A 82 7.31 -0.92 15.90
N PRO A 83 8.14 -1.97 15.79
CA PRO A 83 9.05 -2.10 14.65
C PRO A 83 8.23 -2.02 13.37
N ARG A 84 8.71 -1.20 12.44
CA ARG A 84 7.97 -0.82 11.23
C ARG A 84 8.85 -0.92 10.00
N ALA A 85 8.25 -1.31 8.88
CA ALA A 85 8.98 -1.48 7.64
C ALA A 85 8.18 -0.99 6.44
N LEU A 86 8.89 -0.40 5.48
CA LEU A 86 8.42 0.00 4.18
C LEU A 86 8.94 -0.98 3.12
N ALA A 87 8.03 -1.75 2.52
CA ALA A 87 8.32 -2.57 1.36
C ALA A 87 8.07 -1.77 0.08
N VAL A 88 9.08 -1.62 -0.79
CA VAL A 88 8.95 -0.91 -2.06
C VAL A 88 9.06 -1.87 -3.23
N PHE A 89 7.98 -2.01 -4.00
CA PHE A 89 7.88 -2.94 -5.11
C PHE A 89 8.26 -2.29 -6.44
N PHE A 90 9.29 -2.83 -7.09
CA PHE A 90 9.83 -2.35 -8.35
C PHE A 90 9.32 -3.17 -9.53
N SER A 91 8.78 -2.49 -10.55
CA SER A 91 8.31 -3.10 -11.79
C SER A 91 8.44 -2.13 -12.96
N ASP A 92 8.77 -2.64 -14.15
CA ASP A 92 8.71 -1.84 -15.38
C ASP A 92 7.42 -2.14 -16.15
N ASN A 93 6.85 -1.12 -16.80
CA ASN A 93 5.58 -1.27 -17.52
C ASN A 93 5.77 -1.16 -19.04
N GLY A 94 5.21 -2.10 -19.80
CA GLY A 94 5.32 -2.11 -21.27
C GLY A 94 4.61 -0.93 -21.92
N VAL A 95 3.60 -0.37 -21.27
CA VAL A 95 2.82 0.80 -21.72
C VAL A 95 3.65 2.06 -21.90
N VAL A 96 4.86 2.11 -21.34
CA VAL A 96 5.80 3.22 -21.54
C VAL A 96 6.12 3.45 -23.03
N ALA A 97 6.05 2.40 -23.85
CA ALA A 97 6.21 2.50 -25.30
C ALA A 97 5.19 3.43 -25.98
N GLU A 98 4.04 3.69 -25.35
CA GLU A 98 3.01 4.60 -25.85
C GLU A 98 3.32 6.08 -25.59
N GLY A 99 4.42 6.41 -24.89
CA GLY A 99 4.78 7.80 -24.57
C GLY A 99 3.93 8.41 -23.45
N VAL A 100 3.50 7.59 -22.50
CA VAL A 100 2.71 7.98 -21.31
C VAL A 100 3.58 8.46 -20.13
N SER A 101 4.89 8.56 -20.32
CA SER A 101 5.87 8.98 -19.32
C SER A 101 6.90 9.92 -19.96
N GLN A 102 7.47 10.82 -19.17
CA GLN A 102 8.62 11.64 -19.57
C GLN A 102 9.95 10.90 -19.44
N SER A 103 9.95 9.79 -18.71
CA SER A 103 11.12 8.98 -18.40
C SER A 103 11.07 7.63 -19.09
N GLY A 104 12.24 7.08 -19.41
CA GLY A 104 12.40 5.69 -19.85
C GLY A 104 12.48 4.71 -18.68
N GLN A 105 12.42 3.41 -19.00
CA GLN A 105 12.52 2.32 -18.02
C GLN A 105 13.90 2.25 -17.33
N ASP A 106 14.92 2.92 -17.86
CA ASP A 106 16.24 3.06 -17.24
C ASP A 106 16.16 3.80 -15.89
N VAL A 107 15.17 4.69 -15.72
CA VAL A 107 14.94 5.41 -14.46
C VAL A 107 14.51 4.47 -13.33
N THR A 108 13.70 3.45 -13.60
CA THR A 108 13.30 2.44 -12.60
C THR A 108 14.55 1.80 -11.98
N ARG A 109 15.52 1.40 -12.81
CA ARG A 109 16.78 0.79 -12.34
C ARG A 109 17.68 1.79 -11.62
N ALA A 110 17.71 3.05 -12.04
CA ALA A 110 18.48 4.09 -11.36
C ALA A 110 17.95 4.37 -9.95
N VAL A 111 16.63 4.48 -9.80
CA VAL A 111 15.99 4.66 -8.48
C VAL A 111 16.14 3.41 -7.61
N ALA A 112 16.05 2.21 -8.19
CA ALA A 112 16.33 0.97 -7.45
C ALA A 112 17.74 0.96 -6.83
N ARG A 113 18.75 1.39 -7.60
CA ARG A 113 20.12 1.55 -7.10
C ARG A 113 20.19 2.56 -5.97
N ASN A 114 19.60 3.75 -6.17
CA ASN A 114 19.56 4.78 -5.15
C ASN A 114 18.86 4.29 -3.86
N MET A 115 17.83 3.45 -3.99
CA MET A 115 17.12 2.88 -2.84
C MET A 115 17.96 1.86 -2.08
N CYS A 116 18.68 0.99 -2.78
CA CYS A 116 19.69 0.11 -2.18
C CYS A 116 20.80 0.90 -1.48
N GLU A 117 21.18 2.08 -1.99
CA GLU A 117 22.14 2.98 -1.36
C GLU A 117 21.54 3.81 -0.20
N GLY A 118 20.23 3.72 0.04
CA GLY A 118 19.52 4.52 1.05
C GLY A 118 19.41 6.01 0.70
N ALA A 119 19.50 6.34 -0.58
CA ALA A 119 19.64 7.69 -1.09
C ALA A 119 18.34 8.32 -1.63
N THR A 120 17.27 7.55 -1.84
CA THR A 120 15.99 8.13 -2.30
C THR A 120 15.32 8.96 -1.20
N SER A 121 14.41 9.84 -1.60
CA SER A 121 13.61 10.64 -0.67
C SER A 121 12.85 9.75 0.33
N ALA A 122 12.23 8.66 -0.14
CA ALA A 122 11.56 7.70 0.73
C ALA A 122 12.51 7.07 1.75
N CYS A 123 13.75 6.73 1.37
CA CYS A 123 14.75 6.25 2.32
C CYS A 123 15.11 7.28 3.40
N ARG A 124 15.25 8.56 3.04
CA ARG A 124 15.53 9.64 4.01
C ARG A 124 14.37 9.84 4.97
N MET A 125 13.15 9.81 4.46
CA MET A 125 11.94 9.93 5.28
C MET A 125 11.75 8.72 6.18
N ALA A 126 11.98 7.50 5.67
CA ALA A 126 11.92 6.27 6.45
C ALA A 126 12.95 6.26 7.58
N ALA A 127 14.18 6.73 7.32
CA ALA A 127 15.20 6.85 8.36
C ALA A 127 14.77 7.81 9.49
N PHE A 128 14.09 8.91 9.15
CA PHE A 128 13.52 9.83 10.15
C PHE A 128 12.34 9.20 10.91
N ALA A 129 11.47 8.49 10.20
CA ALA A 129 10.28 7.85 10.75
C ALA A 129 10.57 6.53 11.50
N GLY A 130 11.84 6.10 11.57
CA GLY A 130 12.25 4.85 12.22
C GLY A 130 11.81 3.59 11.47
N ALA A 131 11.63 3.67 10.15
CA ALA A 131 11.18 2.56 9.31
C ALA A 131 12.32 1.93 8.50
N GLU A 132 12.35 0.61 8.50
CA GLU A 132 13.26 -0.16 7.65
C GLU A 132 12.74 -0.20 6.21
N VAL A 133 13.60 0.11 5.23
CA VAL A 133 13.23 0.04 3.80
C VAL A 133 13.72 -1.25 3.18
N VAL A 134 12.80 -1.99 2.57
CA VAL A 134 13.09 -3.23 1.83
C VAL A 134 12.69 -3.03 0.37
N PRO A 135 13.66 -2.89 -0.55
CA PRO A 135 13.36 -2.86 -1.98
C PRO A 135 13.17 -4.29 -2.52
N ILE A 136 12.13 -4.48 -3.34
CA ILE A 136 11.75 -5.77 -3.95
C ILE A 136 11.64 -5.62 -5.46
N ASP A 137 12.44 -6.34 -6.23
CA ASP A 137 12.27 -6.48 -7.68
C ASP A 137 11.23 -7.56 -7.95
N VAL A 138 10.02 -7.15 -8.33
CA VAL A 138 8.93 -8.06 -8.72
C VAL A 138 8.74 -8.14 -10.24
N GLY A 139 9.19 -7.12 -10.98
CA GLY A 139 8.94 -7.03 -12.41
C GLY A 139 9.87 -6.10 -13.20
N MET A 140 11.07 -5.79 -12.71
CA MET A 140 11.99 -4.91 -13.43
C MET A 140 12.43 -5.52 -14.76
N ALA A 141 12.45 -4.73 -15.84
CA ALA A 141 12.94 -5.15 -17.14
C ALA A 141 14.44 -5.48 -17.08
N ARG A 142 15.20 -4.67 -16.32
CA ARG A 142 16.62 -4.87 -16.03
C ARG A 142 16.85 -4.84 -14.52
N GLY A 143 17.05 -6.02 -13.94
CA GLY A 143 17.30 -6.17 -12.51
C GLY A 143 18.60 -5.52 -12.03
N LEU A 144 18.74 -5.53 -10.70
CA LEU A 144 19.91 -5.03 -9.98
C LEU A 144 20.50 -6.16 -9.13
N GLU A 145 21.81 -6.33 -9.18
CA GLU A 145 22.54 -7.23 -8.28
C GLU A 145 22.96 -6.42 -7.06
N ASP A 146 22.19 -6.52 -5.98
CA ASP A 146 22.47 -5.88 -4.71
C ASP A 146 21.94 -6.74 -3.56
N ALA A 147 22.71 -6.87 -2.47
CA ALA A 147 22.34 -7.69 -1.32
C ALA A 147 21.18 -7.10 -0.49
N ARG A 148 20.76 -5.85 -0.72
CA ARG A 148 19.58 -5.25 -0.09
C ARG A 148 18.32 -5.43 -0.93
N MET A 149 18.46 -5.74 -2.22
CA MET A 149 17.32 -6.02 -3.10
C MET A 149 16.81 -7.45 -2.88
N VAL A 150 15.53 -7.59 -2.57
CA VAL A 150 14.84 -8.88 -2.63
C VAL A 150 14.52 -9.16 -4.10
N ARG A 151 15.12 -10.22 -4.64
CA ARG A 151 14.91 -10.63 -6.03
C ARG A 151 13.72 -11.59 -6.09
N ALA A 152 12.55 -11.06 -6.45
CA ALA A 152 11.29 -11.78 -6.55
C ALA A 152 10.65 -11.61 -7.95
N ASN A 153 11.49 -11.47 -8.97
CA ASN A 153 11.08 -11.10 -10.32
C ASN A 153 10.22 -12.20 -10.95
N VAL A 154 8.94 -11.90 -11.18
CA VAL A 154 7.99 -12.82 -11.83
C VAL A 154 8.25 -12.87 -13.33
N ARG A 155 8.47 -11.69 -13.94
CA ARG A 155 8.85 -11.53 -15.34
C ARG A 155 9.53 -10.19 -15.54
N ARG A 156 10.41 -10.11 -16.54
CA ARG A 156 11.06 -8.85 -16.95
C ARG A 156 10.08 -7.91 -17.65
N GLY A 157 9.57 -6.93 -16.91
CA GLY A 157 8.62 -5.92 -17.38
C GLY A 157 7.23 -6.50 -17.68
N SER A 158 6.18 -5.70 -17.49
CA SER A 158 4.83 -6.05 -17.95
C SER A 158 4.69 -5.89 -19.47
N GLY A 159 3.60 -6.41 -20.02
CA GLY A 159 3.20 -6.23 -21.41
C GLY A 159 2.71 -4.80 -21.65
N ASN A 160 2.56 -4.42 -22.92
CA ASN A 160 1.93 -3.15 -23.24
C ASN A 160 0.40 -3.31 -23.20
N ILE A 161 -0.21 -2.76 -22.14
CA ILE A 161 -1.66 -2.87 -21.90
C ILE A 161 -2.50 -2.31 -23.06
N ALA A 162 -1.94 -1.41 -23.88
CA ALA A 162 -2.63 -0.84 -25.04
C ALA A 162 -2.81 -1.84 -26.21
N HIS A 163 -2.14 -3.00 -26.16
CA HIS A 163 -2.12 -4.00 -27.24
C HIS A 163 -2.47 -5.42 -26.79
N GLY A 164 -2.62 -5.65 -25.48
CA GLY A 164 -2.88 -6.96 -24.90
C GLY A 164 -2.62 -6.92 -23.39
N PRO A 165 -2.61 -8.08 -22.70
CA PRO A 165 -2.55 -8.09 -21.25
C PRO A 165 -1.18 -7.69 -20.70
N ALA A 166 -1.17 -7.08 -19.50
CA ALA A 166 0.05 -6.79 -18.75
C ALA A 166 0.85 -8.07 -18.42
N MET A 167 0.15 -9.16 -18.10
CA MET A 167 0.73 -10.44 -17.71
C MET A 167 -0.29 -11.57 -17.87
N SER A 168 0.15 -12.83 -17.73
CA SER A 168 -0.79 -13.94 -17.58
C SER A 168 -1.51 -13.85 -16.24
N ARG A 169 -2.66 -14.52 -16.13
CA ARG A 169 -3.37 -14.68 -14.84
C ARG A 169 -2.45 -15.26 -13.76
N ASP A 170 -1.72 -16.32 -14.09
CA ASP A 170 -0.74 -16.95 -13.20
C ASP A 170 0.38 -15.98 -12.79
N GLY A 171 0.79 -15.07 -13.70
CA GLY A 171 1.76 -14.02 -13.39
C GLY A 171 1.21 -13.02 -12.37
N ALA A 172 -0.06 -12.64 -12.48
CA ALA A 172 -0.72 -11.77 -11.51
C ALA A 172 -0.84 -12.46 -10.15
N VAL A 173 -1.29 -13.71 -10.13
CA VAL A 173 -1.35 -14.53 -8.91
C VAL A 173 0.03 -14.64 -8.27
N ARG A 174 1.07 -14.94 -9.05
CA ARG A 174 2.43 -15.05 -8.53
C ARG A 174 2.95 -13.74 -7.93
N ALA A 175 2.66 -12.60 -8.54
CA ALA A 175 3.03 -11.30 -7.99
C ALA A 175 2.29 -10.99 -6.67
N ILE A 176 1.00 -11.32 -6.59
CA ILE A 176 0.23 -11.25 -5.33
C ILE A 176 0.89 -12.15 -4.27
N GLU A 177 1.28 -13.37 -4.61
CA GLU A 177 1.95 -14.28 -3.67
C GLU A 177 3.32 -13.76 -3.21
N VAL A 178 4.07 -13.06 -4.07
CA VAL A 178 5.30 -12.34 -3.68
C VAL A 178 4.98 -11.28 -2.64
N GLY A 179 3.94 -10.47 -2.85
CA GLY A 179 3.47 -9.49 -1.88
C GLY A 179 3.15 -10.10 -0.51
N ILE A 180 2.38 -11.19 -0.52
CA ILE A 180 2.01 -11.94 0.69
C ILE A 180 3.27 -12.43 1.41
N ALA A 181 4.20 -13.05 0.67
CA ALA A 181 5.45 -13.57 1.21
C ALA A 181 6.29 -12.47 1.86
N VAL A 182 6.40 -11.30 1.24
CA VAL A 182 7.13 -10.14 1.80
C VAL A 182 6.48 -9.66 3.09
N ALA A 183 5.16 -9.49 3.13
CA ALA A 183 4.45 -9.08 4.34
C ALA A 183 4.59 -10.10 5.48
N CYS A 184 4.43 -11.39 5.19
CA CYS A 184 4.61 -12.46 6.17
C CYS A 184 6.06 -12.56 6.67
N GLY A 185 7.05 -12.40 5.78
CA GLY A 185 8.46 -12.39 6.15
C GLY A 185 8.80 -11.24 7.10
N LEU A 186 8.29 -10.04 6.84
CA LEU A 186 8.43 -8.89 7.74
C LEU A 186 7.71 -9.11 9.07
N ALA A 187 6.50 -9.66 9.06
CA ALA A 187 5.77 -9.95 10.30
C ALA A 187 6.50 -10.99 11.17
N ARG A 188 7.10 -12.02 10.55
CA ARG A 188 7.92 -13.04 11.22
C ARG A 188 9.15 -12.46 11.93
N THR A 189 9.67 -11.32 11.47
CA THR A 189 10.84 -10.66 12.08
C THR A 189 10.45 -9.71 13.20
N GLY A 190 9.15 -9.63 13.54
CA GLY A 190 8.62 -8.78 14.60
C GLY A 190 8.20 -7.39 14.13
N VAL A 191 8.12 -7.15 12.81
CA VAL A 191 7.48 -5.93 12.29
C VAL A 191 5.98 -5.99 12.57
N ARG A 192 5.45 -4.91 13.15
CA ARG A 192 4.06 -4.82 13.63
C ARG A 192 3.28 -3.66 13.03
N LEU A 193 3.93 -2.84 12.20
CA LEU A 193 3.30 -1.85 11.33
C LEU A 193 3.98 -1.89 9.97
N LEU A 194 3.22 -2.22 8.94
CA LEU A 194 3.72 -2.37 7.58
C LEU A 194 3.37 -1.14 6.75
N ALA A 195 4.20 -0.80 5.77
CA ALA A 195 3.90 0.20 4.76
C ALA A 195 4.31 -0.34 3.39
N ALA A 196 3.55 -0.01 2.36
CA ALA A 196 3.90 -0.35 0.99
C ALA A 196 4.15 0.91 0.17
N GLY A 197 5.13 0.82 -0.70
CA GLY A 197 5.40 1.77 -1.76
C GLY A 197 5.68 1.03 -3.05
N GLU A 198 5.82 1.78 -4.13
CA GLU A 198 6.19 1.25 -5.42
C GLU A 198 7.21 2.15 -6.11
N MET A 199 7.85 1.61 -7.13
CA MET A 199 8.55 2.41 -8.11
C MET A 199 8.51 1.71 -9.46
N GLY A 200 7.83 2.32 -10.43
CA GLY A 200 7.73 1.77 -11.77
C GLY A 200 7.33 2.78 -12.82
N ILE A 201 8.18 2.99 -13.83
CA ILE A 201 7.82 3.93 -14.89
C ILE A 201 6.60 3.39 -15.67
N GLY A 202 5.60 4.28 -15.84
CA GLY A 202 4.33 4.00 -16.51
C GLY A 202 3.19 3.51 -15.62
N ASN A 203 3.42 3.22 -14.33
CA ASN A 203 2.42 2.59 -13.47
C ASN A 203 1.25 3.49 -13.02
N THR A 204 1.37 4.81 -13.14
CA THR A 204 0.21 5.71 -12.99
C THR A 204 -0.80 5.50 -14.12
N THR A 205 -0.38 4.94 -15.26
CA THR A 205 -1.29 4.56 -16.37
C THR A 205 -2.02 3.26 -16.05
N THR A 206 -1.29 2.24 -15.58
CA THR A 206 -1.89 0.95 -15.19
C THR A 206 -2.81 1.14 -13.98
N SER A 207 -2.43 1.97 -13.01
CA SER A 207 -3.26 2.29 -11.85
C SER A 207 -4.58 2.95 -12.25
N ALA A 208 -4.55 3.93 -13.16
CA ALA A 208 -5.76 4.59 -13.64
C ALA A 208 -6.68 3.59 -14.36
N ALA A 209 -6.14 2.67 -15.17
CA ALA A 209 -6.92 1.64 -15.84
C ALA A 209 -7.56 0.65 -14.86
N VAL A 210 -6.79 0.15 -13.87
CA VAL A 210 -7.29 -0.75 -12.83
C VAL A 210 -8.37 -0.06 -11.98
N ALA A 211 -8.12 1.16 -11.53
CA ALA A 211 -9.07 1.93 -10.73
C ALA A 211 -10.37 2.19 -11.50
N ALA A 212 -10.28 2.58 -12.78
CA ALA A 212 -11.46 2.85 -13.60
C ALA A 212 -12.36 1.62 -13.73
N VAL A 213 -11.76 0.46 -13.97
CA VAL A 213 -12.50 -0.81 -14.09
C VAL A 213 -13.15 -1.20 -12.76
N LEU A 214 -12.42 -1.15 -11.64
CA LEU A 214 -12.93 -1.61 -10.34
C LEU A 214 -13.97 -0.67 -9.71
N ILE A 215 -13.90 0.63 -10.03
CA ILE A 215 -14.87 1.64 -9.57
C ILE A 215 -16.07 1.73 -10.55
N GLY A 216 -15.90 1.32 -11.80
CA GLY A 216 -16.89 1.55 -12.86
C GLY A 216 -16.93 3.01 -13.32
N ALA A 217 -15.79 3.70 -13.26
CA ALA A 217 -15.64 5.10 -13.66
C ALA A 217 -15.19 5.24 -15.12
N ASP A 218 -15.38 6.43 -15.68
CA ASP A 218 -14.79 6.78 -16.97
C ASP A 218 -13.25 6.72 -16.90
N GLY A 219 -12.62 5.94 -17.78
CA GLY A 219 -11.18 5.71 -17.81
C GLY A 219 -10.37 6.99 -17.89
N ARG A 220 -10.87 8.03 -18.56
CA ARG A 220 -10.17 9.31 -18.74
C ARG A 220 -10.18 10.19 -17.50
N SER A 221 -11.23 10.07 -16.68
CA SER A 221 -11.47 10.90 -15.49
C SER A 221 -10.43 10.66 -14.39
N LEU A 222 -9.88 9.45 -14.32
CA LEU A 222 -8.92 9.01 -13.31
C LEU A 222 -7.46 9.23 -13.71
N VAL A 223 -7.20 9.71 -14.93
CA VAL A 223 -5.84 9.90 -15.44
C VAL A 223 -5.28 11.25 -15.04
N GLY A 224 -4.23 11.21 -14.20
CA GLY A 224 -3.42 12.37 -13.83
C GLY A 224 -2.12 12.49 -14.61
N ARG A 225 -1.39 13.56 -14.29
CA ARG A 225 -0.11 13.92 -14.94
C ARG A 225 1.05 13.05 -14.50
N GLY A 226 0.94 12.31 -13.39
CA GLY A 226 2.05 11.56 -12.80
C GLY A 226 3.25 12.48 -12.57
N ALA A 227 4.43 12.05 -13.05
CA ALA A 227 5.67 12.81 -12.96
C ALA A 227 5.76 14.02 -13.93
N GLY A 228 4.69 14.82 -14.05
CA GLY A 228 4.73 16.16 -14.66
C GLY A 228 4.40 16.25 -16.16
N LEU A 229 3.57 15.36 -16.72
CA LEU A 229 3.24 15.35 -18.15
C LEU A 229 2.66 16.67 -18.69
N SER A 230 2.97 16.97 -19.96
CA SER A 230 2.34 18.06 -20.75
C SER A 230 0.88 17.75 -21.08
N ASP A 231 0.11 18.74 -21.53
CA ASP A 231 -1.30 18.53 -21.91
C ASP A 231 -1.46 17.54 -23.07
N ALA A 232 -0.57 17.59 -24.05
CA ALA A 232 -0.57 16.65 -25.16
C ALA A 232 -0.24 15.23 -24.71
N SER A 233 0.72 15.07 -23.79
CA SER A 233 1.05 13.78 -23.20
C SER A 233 -0.07 13.25 -22.29
N LEU A 234 -0.76 14.12 -21.56
CA LEU A 234 -1.92 13.76 -20.74
C LEU A 234 -3.09 13.28 -21.60
N ALA A 235 -3.40 13.97 -22.70
CA ALA A 235 -4.42 13.53 -23.66
C ALA A 235 -4.09 12.14 -24.22
N ARG A 236 -2.84 11.93 -24.64
CA ARG A 236 -2.37 10.61 -25.09
C ARG A 236 -2.53 9.53 -24.01
N LYS A 237 -2.17 9.85 -22.77
CA LYS A 237 -2.30 8.91 -21.64
C LYS A 237 -3.76 8.50 -21.39
N ARG A 238 -4.71 9.45 -21.51
CA ARG A 238 -6.15 9.15 -21.43
C ARG A 238 -6.58 8.16 -22.52
N ASP A 239 -6.19 8.45 -23.76
CA ASP A 239 -6.56 7.59 -24.90
C ASP A 239 -5.90 6.20 -24.79
N VAL A 240 -4.70 6.10 -24.21
CA VAL A 240 -4.03 4.82 -23.93
C VAL A 240 -4.80 4.01 -22.89
N VAL A 241 -5.30 4.64 -21.82
CA VAL A 241 -6.07 3.95 -20.78
C VAL A 241 -7.39 3.39 -21.35
N GLU A 242 -8.12 4.19 -22.13
CA GLU A 242 -9.35 3.71 -22.79
C GLU A 242 -9.06 2.52 -23.71
N ARG A 243 -8.05 2.66 -24.60
CA ARG A 243 -7.64 1.56 -25.49
C ARG A 243 -7.24 0.31 -24.73
N ALA A 244 -6.55 0.45 -23.59
CA ALA A 244 -6.13 -0.68 -22.79
C ALA A 244 -7.32 -1.43 -22.18
N ILE A 245 -8.32 -0.71 -21.68
CA ILE A 245 -9.55 -1.30 -21.15
C ILE A 245 -10.31 -2.01 -22.29
N ASP A 246 -10.48 -1.36 -23.44
CA ASP A 246 -11.20 -1.93 -24.59
C ASP A 246 -10.50 -3.19 -25.12
N ALA A 247 -9.19 -3.11 -25.37
CA ALA A 247 -8.42 -4.19 -25.97
C ALA A 247 -8.37 -5.46 -25.10
N ASN A 248 -8.51 -5.32 -23.78
CA ASN A 248 -8.40 -6.43 -22.85
C ASN A 248 -9.76 -6.88 -22.28
N SER A 249 -10.76 -6.01 -22.26
CA SER A 249 -12.08 -6.26 -21.68
C SER A 249 -11.99 -6.95 -20.29
N PRO A 250 -11.38 -6.29 -19.29
CA PRO A 250 -11.23 -6.87 -17.95
C PRO A 250 -12.58 -7.01 -17.24
N ASP A 251 -12.76 -8.11 -16.51
CA ASP A 251 -13.96 -8.35 -15.69
C ASP A 251 -13.84 -7.60 -14.36
N PRO A 252 -14.69 -6.57 -14.10
CA PRO A 252 -14.62 -5.80 -12.86
C PRO A 252 -14.96 -6.61 -11.59
N ALA A 253 -15.59 -7.78 -11.73
CA ALA A 253 -15.88 -8.68 -10.62
C ALA A 253 -14.70 -9.59 -10.24
N ASP A 254 -13.65 -9.66 -11.05
CA ASP A 254 -12.46 -10.49 -10.83
C ASP A 254 -11.19 -9.62 -10.76
N PRO A 255 -10.76 -9.20 -9.56
CA PRO A 255 -9.57 -8.35 -9.41
C PRO A 255 -8.30 -8.95 -9.99
N ILE A 256 -8.16 -10.28 -10.04
CA ILE A 256 -7.00 -10.95 -10.65
C ILE A 256 -7.05 -10.81 -12.17
N ASP A 257 -8.24 -10.92 -12.79
CA ASP A 257 -8.42 -10.65 -14.21
C ASP A 257 -8.05 -9.20 -14.55
N VAL A 258 -8.56 -8.23 -13.78
CA VAL A 258 -8.23 -6.80 -13.95
C VAL A 258 -6.71 -6.56 -13.84
N LEU A 259 -6.06 -7.09 -12.80
CA LEU A 259 -4.62 -6.95 -12.60
C LEU A 259 -3.81 -7.60 -13.74
N SER A 260 -4.23 -8.79 -14.20
CA SER A 260 -3.53 -9.50 -15.26
C SER A 260 -3.61 -8.77 -16.61
N LYS A 261 -4.73 -8.11 -16.87
CA LYS A 261 -5.01 -7.44 -18.14
C LYS A 261 -4.46 -6.01 -18.18
N VAL A 262 -4.84 -5.17 -17.23
CA VAL A 262 -4.55 -3.72 -17.27
C VAL A 262 -3.70 -3.21 -16.10
N GLY A 263 -3.26 -4.10 -15.22
CA GLY A 263 -2.42 -3.78 -14.06
C GLY A 263 -0.92 -3.79 -14.32
N GLY A 264 -0.16 -3.97 -13.24
CA GLY A 264 1.31 -4.04 -13.22
C GLY A 264 1.76 -4.96 -12.08
N PHE A 265 3.00 -5.47 -12.15
CA PHE A 265 3.50 -6.41 -11.14
C PHE A 265 3.67 -5.74 -9.78
N ASP A 266 3.95 -4.44 -9.76
CA ASP A 266 3.97 -3.58 -8.56
C ASP A 266 2.60 -3.50 -7.88
N ILE A 267 1.52 -3.23 -8.64
CA ILE A 267 0.14 -3.17 -8.11
C ILE A 267 -0.27 -4.55 -7.57
N ALA A 268 -0.01 -5.62 -8.33
CA ALA A 268 -0.34 -6.98 -7.91
C ALA A 268 0.43 -7.38 -6.64
N ALA A 269 1.71 -7.04 -6.54
CA ALA A 269 2.51 -7.29 -5.35
C ALA A 269 2.03 -6.48 -4.14
N MET A 270 1.72 -5.20 -4.29
CA MET A 270 1.14 -4.42 -3.19
C MET A 270 -0.24 -4.95 -2.75
N CYS A 271 -1.06 -5.43 -3.69
CA CYS A 271 -2.33 -6.09 -3.37
C CYS A 271 -2.08 -7.31 -2.46
N GLY A 272 -1.13 -8.16 -2.84
CA GLY A 272 -0.68 -9.27 -2.01
C GLY A 272 -0.10 -8.85 -0.67
N PHE A 273 0.67 -7.77 -0.63
CA PHE A 273 1.26 -7.25 0.59
C PHE A 273 0.20 -6.86 1.61
N TYR A 274 -0.88 -6.20 1.17
CA TYR A 274 -2.01 -5.86 2.04
C TYR A 274 -2.78 -7.09 2.53
N LEU A 275 -2.97 -8.09 1.68
CA LEU A 275 -3.56 -9.37 2.09
C LEU A 275 -2.67 -10.11 3.11
N GLY A 276 -1.35 -10.12 2.89
CA GLY A 276 -0.38 -10.73 3.78
C GLY A 276 -0.27 -10.01 5.12
N ALA A 277 -0.38 -8.67 5.11
CA ALA A 277 -0.44 -7.86 6.32
C ALA A 277 -1.67 -8.23 7.17
N ALA A 278 -2.85 -8.28 6.55
CA ALA A 278 -4.09 -8.69 7.19
C ALA A 278 -4.02 -10.13 7.74
N ALA A 279 -3.51 -11.08 6.94
CA ALA A 279 -3.32 -12.48 7.34
C ALA A 279 -2.33 -12.63 8.52
N SER A 280 -1.43 -11.66 8.69
CA SER A 280 -0.45 -11.61 9.78
C SER A 280 -0.91 -10.76 10.96
N LYS A 281 -2.15 -10.23 10.93
CA LYS A 281 -2.70 -9.30 11.93
C LYS A 281 -1.81 -8.07 12.15
N ALA A 282 -1.13 -7.64 11.09
CA ALA A 282 -0.30 -6.45 11.08
C ALA A 282 -1.04 -5.33 10.33
N PRO A 283 -1.31 -4.17 10.95
CA PRO A 283 -1.86 -3.02 10.24
C PRO A 283 -0.89 -2.56 9.14
N ALA A 284 -1.44 -2.08 8.03
CA ALA A 284 -0.69 -1.59 6.88
C ALA A 284 -1.09 -0.16 6.52
N LEU A 285 -0.08 0.70 6.41
CA LEU A 285 -0.22 2.06 5.91
C LEU A 285 -0.30 2.07 4.38
N LEU A 286 -1.27 2.82 3.87
CA LEU A 286 -1.35 3.17 2.46
C LEU A 286 -0.40 4.32 2.15
N ASP A 287 -0.05 4.47 0.88
CA ASP A 287 0.69 5.61 0.34
C ASP A 287 -0.21 6.38 -0.64
N GLY A 288 0.22 6.58 -1.90
CA GLY A 288 -0.53 7.36 -2.88
C GLY A 288 -1.50 6.52 -3.71
N VAL A 289 -1.81 7.04 -4.90
CA VAL A 289 -2.82 6.48 -5.82
C VAL A 289 -2.56 5.00 -6.19
N ILE A 290 -1.30 4.60 -6.40
CA ILE A 290 -0.96 3.22 -6.80
C ILE A 290 -1.17 2.26 -5.63
N SER A 291 -0.77 2.67 -4.43
CA SER A 291 -1.04 1.95 -3.18
C SER A 291 -2.56 1.81 -2.92
N CYS A 292 -3.33 2.88 -3.08
CA CYS A 292 -4.79 2.83 -2.91
C CYS A 292 -5.47 1.94 -3.96
N THR A 293 -4.96 1.91 -5.19
CA THR A 293 -5.44 1.01 -6.25
C THR A 293 -5.19 -0.46 -5.87
N ALA A 294 -4.00 -0.77 -5.36
CA ALA A 294 -3.65 -2.10 -4.87
C ALA A 294 -4.48 -2.50 -3.64
N ALA A 295 -4.75 -1.56 -2.74
CA ALA A 295 -5.64 -1.77 -1.59
C ALA A 295 -7.07 -2.12 -2.02
N LEU A 296 -7.61 -1.41 -3.02
CA LEU A 296 -8.93 -1.73 -3.57
C LEU A 296 -8.97 -3.15 -4.15
N CYS A 297 -7.91 -3.56 -4.88
CA CYS A 297 -7.79 -4.95 -5.34
C CYS A 297 -7.82 -5.96 -4.17
N ALA A 298 -7.07 -5.68 -3.10
CA ALA A 298 -7.01 -6.55 -1.93
C ALA A 298 -8.38 -6.66 -1.23
N VAL A 299 -9.09 -5.54 -1.04
CA VAL A 299 -10.41 -5.50 -0.41
C VAL A 299 -11.47 -6.20 -1.28
N ARG A 300 -11.36 -6.11 -2.60
CA ARG A 300 -12.26 -6.84 -3.52
C ARG A 300 -12.00 -8.36 -3.49
N LEU A 301 -10.76 -8.80 -3.26
CA LEU A 301 -10.43 -10.22 -3.07
C LEU A 301 -10.82 -10.73 -1.67
N CYS A 302 -10.68 -9.89 -0.64
CA CYS A 302 -11.03 -10.21 0.74
C CYS A 302 -11.52 -8.95 1.48
N PRO A 303 -12.84 -8.76 1.66
CA PRO A 303 -13.37 -7.57 2.32
C PRO A 303 -12.83 -7.33 3.73
N ASN A 304 -12.51 -8.40 4.45
CA ASN A 304 -11.93 -8.32 5.79
C ASN A 304 -10.57 -7.61 5.84
N ALA A 305 -9.83 -7.56 4.71
CA ALA A 305 -8.56 -6.87 4.65
C ALA A 305 -8.70 -5.36 4.95
N LEU A 306 -9.88 -4.77 4.70
CA LEU A 306 -10.15 -3.35 4.95
C LEU A 306 -9.87 -2.95 6.41
N GLY A 307 -10.20 -3.82 7.37
CA GLY A 307 -10.01 -3.57 8.80
C GLY A 307 -8.54 -3.47 9.24
N TYR A 308 -7.59 -3.72 8.35
CA TYR A 308 -6.15 -3.67 8.59
C TYR A 308 -5.46 -2.49 7.87
N LEU A 309 -6.20 -1.70 7.09
CA LEU A 309 -5.63 -0.63 6.27
C LEU A 309 -5.82 0.73 6.93
N VAL A 310 -4.77 1.54 6.91
CA VAL A 310 -4.78 2.91 7.43
C VAL A 310 -4.36 3.86 6.31
N GLY A 311 -5.24 4.81 5.99
CA GLY A 311 -4.96 5.88 5.04
C GLY A 311 -3.99 6.91 5.61
N THR A 312 -3.17 7.51 4.74
CA THR A 312 -2.10 8.42 5.16
C THR A 312 -2.26 9.79 4.54
N HIS A 313 -2.14 9.89 3.21
CA HIS A 313 -2.24 11.13 2.48
C HIS A 313 -3.18 11.02 1.28
N ALA A 314 -3.84 12.13 0.96
CA ALA A 314 -4.51 12.28 -0.31
C ALA A 314 -3.48 12.68 -1.36
N SER A 315 -3.24 11.83 -2.35
CA SER A 315 -2.36 12.17 -3.46
C SER A 315 -3.02 13.24 -4.34
N SER A 316 -2.21 14.11 -4.95
CA SER A 316 -2.72 15.08 -5.92
C SER A 316 -3.12 14.46 -7.27
N GLU A 317 -2.99 13.14 -7.45
CA GLU A 317 -3.48 12.42 -8.62
C GLU A 317 -5.02 12.32 -8.60
N PRO A 318 -5.71 12.48 -9.75
CA PRO A 318 -7.19 12.55 -9.80
C PRO A 318 -7.91 11.36 -9.19
N ALA A 319 -7.36 10.15 -9.33
CA ALA A 319 -8.00 8.94 -8.82
C ALA A 319 -7.91 8.79 -7.30
N SER A 320 -7.06 9.58 -6.61
CA SER A 320 -6.80 9.37 -5.18
C SER A 320 -8.06 9.53 -4.32
N GLN A 321 -8.82 10.60 -4.52
CA GLN A 321 -10.03 10.87 -3.73
C GLN A 321 -11.11 9.83 -3.99
N GLU A 322 -11.26 9.41 -5.23
CA GLU A 322 -12.25 8.40 -5.63
C GLU A 322 -11.92 7.02 -5.04
N LEU A 323 -10.65 6.61 -5.06
CA LEU A 323 -10.19 5.38 -4.44
C LEU A 323 -10.39 5.38 -2.92
N LEU A 324 -10.05 6.47 -2.25
CA LEU A 324 -10.26 6.62 -0.80
C LEU A 324 -11.74 6.57 -0.44
N ARG A 325 -12.59 7.21 -1.25
CA ARG A 325 -14.06 7.18 -1.12
C ARG A 325 -14.62 5.78 -1.30
N GLU A 326 -14.18 5.04 -2.32
CA GLU A 326 -14.61 3.66 -2.59
C GLU A 326 -14.16 2.69 -1.48
N LEU A 327 -12.97 2.91 -0.92
CA LEU A 327 -12.46 2.14 0.22
C LEU A 327 -13.14 2.52 1.55
N GLY A 328 -13.77 3.70 1.63
CA GLY A 328 -14.25 4.26 2.90
C GLY A 328 -13.12 4.61 3.88
N ILE A 329 -11.92 4.89 3.37
CA ILE A 329 -10.73 5.23 4.17
C ILE A 329 -10.48 6.74 4.10
N LYS A 330 -10.24 7.36 5.26
CA LYS A 330 -9.79 8.75 5.35
C LYS A 330 -8.27 8.85 5.18
N ALA A 331 -7.81 9.97 4.62
CA ALA A 331 -6.39 10.28 4.47
C ALA A 331 -6.10 11.71 4.96
N PRO A 332 -5.65 11.88 6.21
CA PRO A 332 -5.63 13.18 6.87
C PRO A 332 -4.52 14.13 6.37
N LEU A 333 -3.50 13.63 5.66
CA LEU A 333 -2.45 14.47 5.11
C LEU A 333 -2.80 14.97 3.69
N ASP A 334 -3.14 16.24 3.56
CA ASP A 334 -3.29 16.92 2.26
C ASP A 334 -2.13 17.91 2.06
N ALA A 335 -1.08 17.44 1.38
CA ALA A 335 0.15 18.20 1.13
C ALA A 335 0.49 18.27 -0.37
N GLY A 336 -0.44 17.90 -1.26
CA GLY A 336 -0.22 17.86 -2.70
C GLY A 336 0.86 16.85 -3.13
N MET A 337 1.10 15.80 -2.34
CA MET A 337 2.13 14.80 -2.60
C MET A 337 1.74 13.84 -3.75
N HIS A 338 2.73 13.49 -4.57
CA HIS A 338 2.58 12.54 -5.69
C HIS A 338 3.92 11.88 -6.05
N LEU A 339 4.81 11.73 -5.06
CA LEU A 339 6.13 11.13 -5.26
C LEU A 339 6.06 9.61 -5.45
N GLY A 340 5.19 8.92 -4.71
CA GLY A 340 5.20 7.46 -4.62
C GLY A 340 6.28 6.96 -3.66
N GLU A 341 6.82 5.77 -3.92
CA GLU A 341 7.86 5.11 -3.11
C GLU A 341 7.50 4.84 -1.63
N GLY A 342 6.26 5.12 -1.18
CA GLY A 342 5.87 5.06 0.23
C GLY A 342 6.10 6.37 1.00
N ALA A 343 6.41 7.47 0.32
CA ALA A 343 6.78 8.74 0.95
C ALA A 343 5.66 9.34 1.81
N GLY A 344 4.39 9.24 1.39
CA GLY A 344 3.24 9.68 2.16
C GLY A 344 3.04 8.86 3.44
N ALA A 345 3.25 7.55 3.36
CA ALA A 345 3.25 6.69 4.54
C ALA A 345 4.35 7.10 5.54
N MET A 346 5.56 7.40 5.04
CA MET A 346 6.66 7.86 5.90
C MET A 346 6.44 9.27 6.47
N ALA A 347 5.75 10.16 5.75
CA ALA A 347 5.35 11.47 6.25
C ALA A 347 4.30 11.39 7.36
N TYR A 348 3.39 10.42 7.27
CA TYR A 348 2.31 10.21 8.24
C TYR A 348 2.81 9.61 9.57
N LEU A 349 3.82 8.73 9.52
CA LEU A 349 4.32 8.02 10.69
C LEU A 349 4.70 8.92 11.89
N PRO A 350 5.47 10.02 11.75
CA PRO A 350 5.76 10.91 12.87
C PRO A 350 4.50 11.57 13.48
N LEU A 351 3.47 11.82 12.68
CA LEU A 351 2.19 12.37 13.16
C LEU A 351 1.41 11.30 13.93
N LEU A 352 1.39 10.06 13.43
CA LEU A 352 0.82 8.91 14.13
C LEU A 352 1.55 8.65 15.45
N ASP A 353 2.88 8.72 15.49
CA ASP A 353 3.67 8.58 16.72
C ASP A 353 3.32 9.65 17.75
N SER A 354 3.09 10.89 17.30
CA SER A 354 2.60 11.96 18.17
C SER A 354 1.24 11.62 18.79
N ALA A 355 0.30 11.08 17.99
CA ALA A 355 -1.00 10.64 18.51
C ALA A 355 -0.86 9.44 19.47
N LEU A 356 -0.03 8.45 19.14
CA LEU A 356 0.24 7.30 20.01
C LEU A 356 0.85 7.70 21.35
N ARG A 357 1.67 8.76 21.38
CA ARG A 357 2.20 9.32 22.63
C ARG A 357 1.09 9.91 23.51
N VAL A 358 0.10 10.59 22.91
CA VAL A 358 -1.08 11.08 23.66
C VAL A 358 -1.91 9.90 24.14
N TYR A 359 -2.18 8.92 23.27
CA TYR A 359 -2.97 7.73 23.59
C TYR A 359 -2.42 6.94 24.79
N ARG A 360 -1.10 6.79 24.86
CA ARG A 360 -0.44 5.98 25.90
C ARG A 360 -0.18 6.73 27.20
N ASP A 361 0.20 8.01 27.10
CA ASP A 361 0.75 8.77 28.22
C ASP A 361 -0.13 9.94 28.64
N GLY A 362 -1.28 10.12 27.98
CA GLY A 362 -2.29 11.10 28.34
C GLY A 362 -2.79 10.87 29.76
N LYS A 363 -2.89 11.95 30.54
CA LYS A 363 -3.51 11.87 31.87
C LYS A 363 -5.01 11.65 31.69
N THR A 364 -5.58 10.71 32.45
CA THR A 364 -7.01 10.45 32.41
C THR A 364 -7.80 11.48 33.23
N PHE A 365 -9.09 11.66 32.92
CA PHE A 365 -10.01 12.49 33.71
C PHE A 365 -9.98 12.12 35.20
N THR A 366 -9.98 10.83 35.50
CA THR A 366 -9.87 10.32 36.88
C THR A 366 -8.57 10.78 37.55
N ALA A 367 -7.43 10.74 36.85
CA ALA A 367 -6.14 11.15 37.40
C ALA A 367 -6.02 12.67 37.59
N THR A 368 -6.78 13.47 36.83
CA THR A 368 -6.81 14.94 36.98
C THR A 368 -7.87 15.42 37.98
N GLY A 369 -8.81 14.56 38.39
CA GLY A 369 -9.95 14.95 39.21
C GLY A 369 -11.02 15.74 38.45
N MET A 370 -10.96 15.76 37.11
CA MET A 370 -11.96 16.38 36.25
C MET A 370 -13.10 15.41 35.97
N ALA A 371 -14.30 15.93 35.76
CA ALA A 371 -15.40 15.12 35.22
C ALA A 371 -15.11 14.75 33.76
N ALA A 372 -15.35 13.49 33.39
CA ALA A 372 -15.24 13.05 32.00
C ALA A 372 -16.31 13.72 31.13
N TYR A 373 -15.98 13.98 29.86
CA TYR A 373 -16.95 14.46 28.90
C TYR A 373 -17.98 13.37 28.55
N GLU A 374 -19.19 13.78 28.21
CA GLU A 374 -20.27 12.90 27.75
C GLU A 374 -20.45 13.04 26.24
N HIS A 375 -20.66 11.92 25.55
CA HIS A 375 -21.10 11.93 24.17
C HIS A 375 -22.57 12.34 24.13
N PHE A 376 -22.86 13.49 23.53
CA PHE A 376 -24.23 13.90 23.22
C PHE A 376 -24.56 13.48 21.80
N GLU A 377 -25.72 12.84 21.58
CA GLU A 377 -26.23 12.67 20.22
C GLU A 377 -26.42 14.05 19.59
N ALA A 378 -25.80 14.28 18.42
CA ALA A 378 -26.12 15.46 17.63
C ALA A 378 -27.62 15.43 17.34
N GLY A 379 -28.36 16.44 17.82
CA GLY A 379 -29.80 16.52 17.64
C GLY A 379 -30.20 16.30 16.18
N LYS A 380 -31.15 15.38 15.97
CA LYS A 380 -31.71 15.00 14.66
C LYS A 380 -32.15 16.20 13.82
#